data_AF-A0A522RKF8-F1
#
_entry.id   AF-A0A522RKF8-F1
#
_cell.length_a   1.000
_cell.length_b   1.000
_cell.length_c   1.000
_cell.angle_alpha   90.00
_cell.angle_beta   90.00
_cell.angle_gamma   90.00
#
_symmetry.space_group_name_H-M   'P 1'
#
loop_
_entity.id
_entity.type
_entity.pdbx_description
1 polymer ?
#
loop_
_entity_poly.entity_id
_entity_poly.type
_entity_poly.pdbx_seq_one_letter_code
_entity_poly.pdbx_strand_id
1 'polypeptide(L)'
;MSYQNPPTTPRRSATFDEYTLSEIRRAAATGIYDIRGAGAKRKVPHFDDLLFLGASISRYPLEGYRERCGTNIVLGSRHARKPIELKIPITIAGMSFGALSGPAKEALGRGATAAGTSTTTGDGGMTEEERGHSQVLVYQYLPSRYGMNPRDLRRADAIEVVVGQGAKPGGGGMLLGQKISDRVAEMRTLPKGIDQRSACRHPDWTGPDDLEIKILELREITGWEKPIYVKIGGARPYYDTALAVKA
;
A
#
# COMPACT_ATOMS: atom_id res chain seq x y z
N MET A 1 -37.85 51.73 -23.15
CA MET A 1 -36.97 50.54 -23.19
C MET A 1 -36.27 50.44 -21.84
N SER A 2 -36.64 49.48 -20.99
CA SER A 2 -35.90 49.23 -19.74
C SER A 2 -34.61 48.51 -20.07
N TYR A 3 -33.48 49.14 -19.75
CA TYR A 3 -32.16 48.54 -19.92
C TYR A 3 -32.02 47.42 -18.86
N GLN A 4 -32.13 46.17 -19.27
CA GLN A 4 -31.80 45.03 -18.41
C GLN A 4 -30.30 44.77 -18.51
N ASN A 5 -29.56 45.09 -17.45
CA ASN A 5 -28.18 44.65 -17.34
C ASN A 5 -28.14 43.12 -17.38
N PRO A 6 -27.31 42.50 -18.24
CA PRO A 6 -27.13 41.07 -18.21
C PRO A 6 -26.61 40.65 -16.83
N PRO A 7 -27.22 39.65 -16.18
CA PRO A 7 -26.82 39.24 -14.84
C PRO A 7 -25.41 38.66 -14.89
N THR A 8 -24.54 39.14 -14.02
CA THR A 8 -23.22 38.54 -13.78
C THR A 8 -23.36 37.46 -12.72
N THR A 9 -22.88 36.25 -13.03
CA THR A 9 -22.78 35.21 -12.02
C THR A 9 -21.69 35.59 -11.01
N PRO A 10 -21.98 35.47 -9.70
CA PRO A 10 -20.98 35.76 -8.67
C PRO A 10 -19.76 34.86 -8.85
N ARG A 11 -18.55 35.45 -8.80
CA ARG A 11 -17.31 34.67 -8.80
C ARG A 11 -17.23 33.88 -7.51
N ARG A 12 -17.29 32.56 -7.62
CA ARG A 12 -17.25 31.65 -6.46
C ARG A 12 -15.83 31.53 -5.92
N SER A 13 -15.73 31.29 -4.62
CA SER A 13 -14.47 30.95 -3.98
C SER A 13 -13.97 29.63 -4.53
N ALA A 14 -12.69 29.57 -4.92
CA ALA A 14 -12.05 28.33 -5.32
C ALA A 14 -11.87 27.36 -4.12
N THR A 15 -11.82 27.91 -2.90
CA THR A 15 -11.64 27.14 -1.66
C THR A 15 -12.98 26.70 -1.06
N PHE A 16 -14.03 27.51 -1.22
CA PHE A 16 -15.37 27.26 -0.71
C PHE A 16 -16.36 27.26 -1.88
N ASP A 17 -16.21 26.26 -2.75
CA ASP A 17 -17.19 26.03 -3.81
C ASP A 17 -18.54 25.59 -3.23
N GLU A 18 -19.56 25.51 -4.09
CA GLU A 18 -20.91 25.14 -3.64
C GLU A 18 -20.96 23.75 -2.99
N TYR A 19 -20.16 22.81 -3.50
CA TYR A 19 -20.05 21.48 -2.93
C TYR A 19 -19.49 21.53 -1.50
N THR A 20 -18.37 22.25 -1.31
CA THR A 20 -17.72 22.40 0.01
C THR A 20 -18.64 23.09 1.01
N LEU A 21 -19.33 24.16 0.59
CA LEU A 21 -20.29 24.85 1.45
C LEU A 21 -21.51 23.98 1.78
N SER A 22 -21.99 23.17 0.84
CA SER A 22 -23.09 22.21 1.08
C SER A 22 -22.68 21.16 2.11
N GLU A 23 -21.48 20.59 1.99
CA GLU A 23 -20.95 19.62 2.94
C GLU A 23 -20.73 20.22 4.33
N ILE A 24 -20.21 21.46 4.43
CA ILE A 24 -20.07 22.16 5.71
C ILE A 24 -21.44 22.32 6.38
N ARG A 25 -22.46 22.75 5.62
CA ARG A 25 -23.83 22.93 6.16
C ARG A 25 -24.44 21.59 6.60
N ARG A 26 -24.28 20.54 5.80
CA ARG A 26 -24.75 19.19 6.16
C ARG A 26 -24.07 18.69 7.42
N ALA A 27 -22.75 18.81 7.52
CA ALA A 27 -21.98 18.38 8.68
C ALA A 27 -22.39 19.18 9.94
N ALA A 28 -22.57 20.50 9.82
CA ALA A 28 -23.03 21.36 10.91
C ALA A 28 -24.45 21.00 11.38
N ALA A 29 -25.36 20.68 10.46
CA ALA A 29 -26.74 20.34 10.80
C ALA A 29 -26.90 18.93 11.38
N THR A 30 -26.10 17.97 10.93
CA THR A 30 -26.24 16.55 11.31
C THR A 30 -25.29 16.11 12.42
N GLY A 31 -24.18 16.81 12.62
CA GLY A 31 -23.08 16.35 13.48
C GLY A 31 -22.33 15.14 12.91
N ILE A 32 -22.65 14.70 11.69
CA ILE A 32 -22.08 13.50 11.06
C ILE A 32 -20.97 13.94 10.11
N TYR A 33 -19.74 13.46 10.36
CA TYR A 33 -18.63 13.58 9.43
C TYR A 33 -18.48 12.30 8.61
N ASP A 34 -18.13 12.46 7.34
CA ASP A 34 -17.90 11.33 6.45
C ASP A 34 -16.54 10.69 6.68
N ILE A 35 -16.54 9.46 7.18
CA ILE A 35 -15.34 8.61 7.23
C ILE A 35 -15.22 7.93 5.87
N ARG A 36 -14.67 8.65 4.89
CA ARG A 36 -14.41 8.13 3.55
C ARG A 36 -12.95 8.32 3.18
N GLY A 37 -12.29 7.25 2.75
CA GLY A 37 -11.00 7.33 2.08
C GLY A 37 -11.20 7.68 0.61
N ALA A 38 -11.45 8.96 0.32
CA ALA A 38 -11.38 9.46 -1.05
C ALA A 38 -9.97 9.99 -1.33
N GLY A 39 -9.52 9.90 -2.58
CA GLY A 39 -8.27 10.52 -3.02
C GLY A 39 -8.27 12.04 -2.87
N ALA A 40 -7.29 12.72 -3.46
CA ALA A 40 -7.21 14.17 -3.38
C ALA A 40 -8.50 14.83 -3.90
N LYS A 41 -9.12 15.69 -3.08
CA LYS A 41 -10.32 16.47 -3.46
C LYS A 41 -10.03 17.57 -4.49
N ARG A 42 -8.75 17.92 -4.66
CA ARG A 42 -8.26 18.83 -5.69
C ARG A 42 -7.78 18.05 -6.91
N LYS A 43 -7.78 18.67 -8.09
CA LYS A 43 -7.07 18.12 -9.25
C LYS A 43 -5.60 17.92 -8.88
N VAL A 44 -5.14 16.69 -9.01
CA VAL A 44 -3.72 16.30 -8.86
C VAL A 44 -3.22 15.86 -10.23
N PRO A 45 -1.90 15.96 -10.48
CA PRO A 45 -1.33 15.43 -11.71
C PRO A 45 -1.71 13.96 -11.91
N HIS A 46 -2.07 13.58 -13.12
CA HIS A 46 -2.28 12.19 -13.54
C HIS A 46 -1.29 11.81 -14.64
N PHE A 47 -1.35 10.56 -15.11
CA PHE A 47 -0.38 10.06 -16.08
C PHE A 47 -0.36 10.83 -17.41
N ASP A 48 -1.45 11.50 -17.80
CA ASP A 48 -1.47 12.31 -19.03
C ASP A 48 -0.77 13.67 -18.86
N ASP A 49 -0.47 14.08 -17.62
CA ASP A 49 0.35 15.26 -17.35
C ASP A 49 1.86 14.94 -17.46
N LEU A 50 2.24 13.67 -17.68
CA LEU A 50 3.64 13.26 -17.84
C LEU A 50 4.07 13.29 -19.31
N LEU A 51 5.16 13.99 -19.59
CA LEU A 51 5.86 13.92 -20.87
C LEU A 51 7.12 13.06 -20.73
N PHE A 52 7.14 11.90 -21.37
CA PHE A 52 8.35 11.10 -21.47
C PHE A 52 9.22 11.61 -22.63
N LEU A 53 10.45 12.02 -22.33
CA LEU A 53 11.40 12.46 -23.33
C LEU A 53 12.03 11.26 -24.03
N GLY A 54 11.83 11.17 -25.34
CA GLY A 54 12.45 10.14 -26.17
C GLY A 54 13.97 10.31 -26.26
N ALA A 55 14.66 9.19 -26.49
CA ALA A 55 16.06 9.22 -26.87
C ALA A 55 16.21 9.86 -28.27
N SER A 56 17.24 10.69 -28.46
CA SER A 56 17.53 11.35 -29.74
C SER A 56 19.03 11.38 -30.02
N ILE A 57 19.66 12.56 -30.04
CA ILE A 57 21.10 12.70 -30.33
C ILE A 57 21.96 12.25 -29.15
N SER A 58 21.50 12.48 -27.91
CA SER A 58 22.29 12.20 -26.70
C SER A 58 22.35 10.72 -26.34
N ARG A 59 21.42 9.89 -26.84
CA ARG A 59 21.38 8.43 -26.65
C ARG A 59 20.71 7.78 -27.84
N TYR A 60 21.27 6.67 -28.31
CA TYR A 60 20.62 5.84 -29.30
C TYR A 60 19.36 5.17 -28.70
N PRO A 61 18.21 5.21 -29.40
CA PRO A 61 17.04 4.42 -29.00
C PRO A 61 17.34 2.93 -29.17
N LEU A 62 16.63 2.10 -28.38
CA LEU A 62 16.68 0.64 -28.56
C LEU A 62 16.13 0.28 -29.93
N GLU A 63 16.89 -0.53 -30.66
CA GLU A 63 16.52 -1.01 -31.98
C GLU A 63 15.79 -2.35 -31.83
N GLY A 64 14.46 -2.33 -31.95
CA GLY A 64 13.59 -3.45 -31.54
C GLY A 64 13.82 -4.80 -32.25
N TYR A 65 14.57 -4.82 -33.36
CA TYR A 65 14.97 -6.06 -34.03
C TYR A 65 16.34 -6.61 -33.55
N ARG A 66 17.18 -5.78 -32.92
CA ARG A 66 18.48 -6.19 -32.35
C ARG A 66 18.37 -6.46 -30.86
N GLU A 67 17.52 -5.72 -30.18
CA GLU A 67 17.45 -5.68 -28.72
C GLU A 67 16.02 -5.85 -28.24
N ARG A 68 15.85 -6.69 -27.22
CA ARG A 68 14.54 -6.98 -26.62
C ARG A 68 14.33 -6.06 -25.42
N CYS A 69 13.19 -5.35 -25.39
CA CYS A 69 12.78 -4.62 -24.20
C CYS A 69 12.17 -5.60 -23.18
N GLY A 70 12.97 -6.06 -22.23
CA GLY A 70 12.53 -6.93 -21.14
C GLY A 70 11.82 -6.15 -20.03
N THR A 71 10.70 -6.68 -19.55
CA THR A 71 9.96 -6.14 -18.38
C THR A 71 10.23 -6.92 -17.10
N ASN A 72 11.03 -7.98 -17.18
CA ASN A 72 11.36 -8.82 -16.04
C ASN A 72 12.25 -8.08 -15.06
N ILE A 73 11.99 -8.27 -13.77
CA ILE A 73 12.73 -7.61 -12.69
C ILE A 73 13.12 -8.62 -11.60
N VAL A 74 14.26 -8.36 -10.97
CA VAL A 74 14.74 -9.13 -9.82
C VAL A 74 14.74 -8.20 -8.61
N LEU A 75 14.08 -8.61 -7.53
CA LEU A 75 13.98 -7.82 -6.30
C LEU A 75 14.72 -8.50 -5.14
N GLY A 76 15.56 -7.71 -4.46
CA GLY A 76 16.25 -8.09 -3.23
C GLY A 76 17.52 -8.92 -3.39
N SER A 77 18.18 -8.83 -4.55
CA SER A 77 19.46 -9.51 -4.86
C SER A 77 20.64 -9.15 -3.93
N ARG A 78 20.55 -8.06 -3.16
CA ARG A 78 21.64 -7.60 -2.29
C ARG A 78 21.84 -8.45 -1.04
N HIS A 79 20.76 -8.87 -0.37
CA HIS A 79 20.84 -9.52 0.94
C HIS A 79 20.08 -10.84 1.03
N ALA A 80 19.14 -11.11 0.13
CA ALA A 80 18.36 -12.35 0.14
C ALA A 80 19.09 -13.44 -0.64
N ARG A 81 19.21 -14.63 -0.05
CA ARG A 81 19.76 -15.81 -0.76
C ARG A 81 18.85 -16.27 -1.91
N LYS A 82 17.54 -16.02 -1.81
CA LYS A 82 16.53 -16.33 -2.83
C LYS A 82 15.79 -15.05 -3.21
N PRO A 83 16.36 -14.21 -4.11
CA PRO A 83 15.66 -13.04 -4.62
C PRO A 83 14.39 -13.47 -5.38
N ILE A 84 13.43 -12.56 -5.50
CA ILE A 84 12.22 -12.82 -6.28
C ILE A 84 12.40 -12.30 -7.71
N GLU A 85 11.92 -13.07 -8.68
CA GLU A 85 11.88 -12.70 -10.09
C GLU A 85 10.43 -12.52 -10.52
N LEU A 86 10.11 -11.36 -11.11
CA LEU A 86 8.78 -11.06 -11.64
C LEU A 86 8.88 -10.82 -13.14
N LYS A 87 7.84 -11.20 -13.90
CA LYS A 87 7.80 -11.02 -15.37
C LYS A 87 7.54 -9.57 -15.77
N ILE A 88 6.92 -8.78 -14.88
CA ILE A 88 6.52 -7.39 -15.12
C ILE A 88 6.82 -6.52 -13.88
N PRO A 89 7.05 -5.20 -14.06
CA PRO A 89 7.35 -4.29 -12.96
C PRO A 89 6.08 -3.73 -12.29
N ILE A 90 5.04 -4.55 -12.18
CA ILE A 90 3.72 -4.16 -11.64
C ILE A 90 3.32 -5.19 -10.60
N THR A 91 3.11 -4.78 -9.36
CA THR A 91 2.71 -5.68 -8.26
C THR A 91 1.33 -5.32 -7.72
N ILE A 92 0.65 -6.28 -7.09
CA ILE A 92 -0.63 -6.04 -6.42
C ILE A 92 -0.36 -5.65 -4.97
N ALA A 93 -0.65 -4.39 -4.63
CA ALA A 93 -0.43 -3.85 -3.28
C ALA A 93 -1.27 -4.57 -2.21
N GLY A 94 -0.76 -4.55 -0.98
CA GLY A 94 -1.37 -5.27 0.14
C GLY A 94 -2.71 -4.69 0.60
N MET A 95 -3.73 -5.55 0.60
CA MET A 95 -5.07 -5.27 1.13
C MET A 95 -5.47 -6.43 2.04
N SER A 96 -5.82 -6.14 3.29
CA SER A 96 -5.97 -7.17 4.32
C SER A 96 -7.18 -8.07 4.12
N PHE A 97 -7.06 -9.35 4.49
CA PHE A 97 -8.21 -10.20 4.73
C PHE A 97 -9.05 -9.63 5.88
N GLY A 98 -10.34 -9.38 5.65
CA GLY A 98 -11.21 -8.59 6.54
C GLY A 98 -11.61 -7.24 5.90
N ALA A 99 -10.67 -6.57 5.22
CA ALA A 99 -11.02 -5.50 4.29
C ALA A 99 -11.56 -6.08 2.97
N LEU A 100 -10.93 -7.16 2.50
CA LEU A 100 -11.37 -8.00 1.39
C LEU A 100 -11.87 -9.36 1.89
N SER A 101 -12.72 -10.01 1.10
CA SER A 101 -13.18 -11.38 1.34
C SER A 101 -12.14 -12.41 0.91
N GLY A 102 -12.23 -13.64 1.45
CA GLY A 102 -11.37 -14.76 1.05
C GLY A 102 -11.36 -15.01 -0.47
N PRO A 103 -12.52 -15.11 -1.13
CA PRO A 103 -12.59 -15.26 -2.59
C PRO A 103 -11.93 -14.12 -3.37
N ALA A 104 -12.02 -12.87 -2.90
CA ALA A 104 -11.33 -11.75 -3.53
C ALA A 104 -9.80 -11.90 -3.41
N LYS A 105 -9.32 -12.38 -2.26
CA LYS A 105 -7.90 -12.64 -2.02
C LYS A 105 -7.37 -13.79 -2.88
N GLU A 106 -8.16 -14.87 -3.04
CA GLU A 106 -7.88 -15.95 -4.00
C GLU A 106 -7.81 -15.42 -5.45
N ALA A 107 -8.79 -14.62 -5.87
CA ALA A 107 -8.86 -14.08 -7.22
C ALA A 107 -7.62 -13.23 -7.55
N LEU A 108 -7.16 -12.41 -6.61
CA LEU A 108 -5.91 -11.64 -6.75
C LEU A 108 -4.70 -12.56 -6.86
N GLY A 109 -4.61 -13.62 -6.05
CA GLY A 109 -3.53 -14.60 -6.13
C GLY A 109 -3.44 -15.29 -7.49
N ARG A 110 -4.58 -15.79 -8.00
CA ARG A 110 -4.67 -16.41 -9.33
C ARG A 110 -4.29 -15.43 -10.44
N GLY A 111 -4.81 -14.20 -10.38
CA GLY A 111 -4.53 -13.16 -11.37
C GLY A 111 -3.06 -12.75 -11.41
N ALA A 112 -2.44 -12.55 -10.24
CA ALA A 112 -1.02 -12.22 -10.14
C ALA A 112 -0.13 -13.36 -10.66
N THR A 113 -0.44 -14.60 -10.29
CA THR A 113 0.26 -15.79 -10.79
C THR A 113 0.17 -15.89 -12.32
N ALA A 114 -1.02 -15.71 -12.89
CA ALA A 114 -1.20 -15.73 -14.34
C ALA A 114 -0.41 -14.60 -15.05
N ALA A 115 -0.37 -13.41 -14.46
CA ALA A 115 0.41 -12.27 -14.95
C ALA A 115 1.93 -12.41 -14.70
N GLY A 116 2.36 -13.38 -13.88
CA GLY A 116 3.75 -13.55 -13.47
C GLY A 116 4.25 -12.44 -12.55
N THR A 117 3.39 -11.97 -11.64
CA THR A 117 3.72 -10.97 -10.63
C THR A 117 3.33 -11.40 -9.21
N SER A 118 3.59 -10.55 -8.22
CA SER A 118 3.33 -10.81 -6.81
C SER A 118 2.04 -10.19 -6.29
N THR A 119 1.50 -10.83 -5.25
CA THR A 119 0.48 -10.27 -4.35
C THR A 119 1.09 -9.95 -2.99
N THR A 120 0.39 -9.14 -2.21
CA THR A 120 0.77 -8.81 -0.83
C THR A 120 -0.39 -9.05 0.14
N THR A 121 -0.11 -9.62 1.31
CA THR A 121 -1.14 -10.05 2.28
C THR A 121 -1.99 -8.91 2.83
N GLY A 122 -1.38 -7.78 3.19
CA GLY A 122 -2.06 -6.70 3.90
C GLY A 122 -1.99 -6.82 5.43
N ASP A 123 -2.68 -5.91 6.13
CA ASP A 123 -2.84 -5.84 7.60
C ASP A 123 -3.67 -6.96 8.26
N GLY A 124 -3.66 -8.17 7.71
CA GLY A 124 -4.56 -9.26 8.14
C GLY A 124 -3.93 -10.62 8.36
N GLY A 125 -2.60 -10.74 8.24
CA GLY A 125 -1.93 -12.03 8.22
C GLY A 125 -2.07 -12.76 6.88
N MET A 126 -1.57 -14.00 6.81
CA MET A 126 -1.61 -14.82 5.61
C MET A 126 -2.82 -15.76 5.67
N THR A 127 -3.64 -15.76 4.62
CA THR A 127 -4.68 -16.77 4.45
C THR A 127 -4.16 -17.95 3.61
N GLU A 128 -4.73 -19.14 3.81
CA GLU A 128 -4.37 -20.32 3.01
C GLU A 128 -4.79 -20.15 1.54
N GLU A 129 -5.89 -19.46 1.28
CA GLU A 129 -6.37 -19.12 -0.07
C GLU A 129 -5.36 -18.26 -0.82
N GLU A 130 -4.79 -17.24 -0.18
CA GLU A 130 -3.73 -16.43 -0.81
C GLU A 130 -2.49 -17.22 -1.09
N ARG A 131 -2.02 -17.98 -0.08
CA ARG A 131 -0.76 -18.71 -0.19
C ARG A 131 -0.85 -19.83 -1.22
N GLY A 132 -2.00 -20.51 -1.30
CA GLY A 132 -2.25 -21.60 -2.24
C GLY A 132 -2.37 -21.15 -3.71
N HIS A 133 -2.71 -19.89 -3.96
CA HIS A 133 -2.97 -19.39 -5.32
C HIS A 133 -1.96 -18.36 -5.83
N SER A 134 -1.16 -17.75 -4.96
CA SER A 134 -0.11 -16.81 -5.34
C SER A 134 1.22 -17.55 -5.53
N GLN A 135 1.83 -17.46 -6.71
CA GLN A 135 3.18 -17.99 -6.95
C GLN A 135 4.23 -17.20 -6.17
N VAL A 136 4.10 -15.87 -6.13
CA VAL A 136 4.93 -14.98 -5.31
C VAL A 136 4.01 -14.19 -4.37
N LEU A 137 4.15 -14.42 -3.07
CA LEU A 137 3.38 -13.74 -2.02
C LEU A 137 4.31 -12.98 -1.07
N VAL A 138 4.08 -11.67 -0.98
CA VAL A 138 4.77 -10.77 -0.06
C VAL A 138 3.95 -10.67 1.24
N TYR A 139 4.59 -10.93 2.38
CA TYR A 139 3.95 -10.81 3.68
C TYR A 139 4.17 -9.41 4.27
N GLN A 140 3.10 -8.72 4.67
CA GLN A 140 3.23 -7.44 5.38
C GLN A 140 3.49 -7.62 6.87
N TYR A 141 4.57 -7.02 7.36
CA TYR A 141 4.90 -6.94 8.78
C TYR A 141 4.54 -5.54 9.30
N LEU A 142 3.56 -5.46 10.20
CA LEU A 142 2.86 -4.22 10.53
C LEU A 142 3.02 -3.84 11.99
N PRO A 143 2.89 -2.54 12.36
CA PRO A 143 3.05 -2.04 13.73
C PRO A 143 2.42 -2.89 14.83
N SER A 144 1.17 -3.31 14.64
CA SER A 144 0.42 -4.06 15.67
C SER A 144 0.57 -5.58 15.61
N ARG A 145 1.33 -6.12 14.64
CA ARG A 145 1.61 -7.56 14.54
C ARG A 145 0.38 -8.47 14.46
N TYR A 146 -0.76 -7.95 14.01
CA TYR A 146 -1.99 -8.73 13.88
C TYR A 146 -1.78 -9.90 12.91
N GLY A 147 -2.06 -11.12 13.38
CA GLY A 147 -1.88 -12.35 12.59
C GLY A 147 -0.43 -12.64 12.19
N MET A 148 0.53 -12.01 12.85
CA MET A 148 1.96 -12.28 12.65
C MET A 148 2.36 -13.55 13.39
N ASN A 149 2.92 -14.50 12.64
CA ASN A 149 3.52 -15.70 13.20
C ASN A 149 4.75 -16.12 12.36
N PRO A 150 5.78 -16.74 12.98
CA PRO A 150 6.97 -17.19 12.26
C PRO A 150 6.73 -18.23 11.17
N ARG A 151 5.66 -19.03 11.27
CA ARG A 151 5.31 -20.04 10.25
C ARG A 151 5.00 -19.34 8.92
N ASP A 152 4.17 -18.31 8.93
CA ASP A 152 3.76 -17.61 7.71
C ASP A 152 4.87 -16.71 7.15
N LEU A 153 5.69 -16.09 8.01
CA LEU A 153 6.89 -15.36 7.57
C LEU A 153 7.84 -16.26 6.76
N ARG A 154 8.06 -17.50 7.20
CA ARG A 154 8.88 -18.47 6.47
C ARG A 154 8.25 -18.97 5.18
N ARG A 155 6.92 -19.04 5.12
CA ARG A 155 6.14 -19.44 3.93
C ARG A 155 6.01 -18.34 2.89
N ALA A 156 6.26 -17.08 3.24
CA ALA A 156 6.25 -15.97 2.31
C ALA A 156 7.45 -16.03 1.35
N ASP A 157 7.33 -15.37 0.20
CA ASP A 157 8.42 -15.23 -0.77
C ASP A 157 9.23 -13.96 -0.52
N ALA A 158 8.62 -12.96 0.12
CA ALA A 158 9.26 -11.74 0.57
C ALA A 158 8.52 -11.14 1.77
N ILE A 159 9.14 -10.19 2.46
CA ILE A 159 8.52 -9.46 3.58
C ILE A 159 8.50 -7.96 3.27
N GLU A 160 7.39 -7.30 3.55
CA GLU A 160 7.23 -5.85 3.48
C GLU A 160 7.00 -5.29 4.89
N VAL A 161 8.00 -4.59 5.43
CA VAL A 161 7.90 -3.87 6.71
C VAL A 161 7.16 -2.56 6.47
N VAL A 162 5.99 -2.41 7.08
CA VAL A 162 5.08 -1.28 6.79
C VAL A 162 5.25 -0.16 7.80
N VAL A 163 5.95 0.90 7.42
CA VAL A 163 6.09 2.13 8.22
C VAL A 163 4.87 3.03 8.04
N GLY A 164 4.34 3.10 6.82
CA GLY A 164 3.19 3.94 6.51
C GLY A 164 2.54 3.58 5.18
N GLN A 165 1.34 4.12 4.95
CA GLN A 165 0.59 3.90 3.71
C GLN A 165 0.04 5.22 3.17
N GLY A 166 -0.06 5.34 1.83
CA GLY A 166 -0.49 6.59 1.18
C GLY A 166 -1.86 7.12 1.63
N ALA A 167 -2.80 6.23 1.96
CA ALA A 167 -4.12 6.65 2.43
C ALA A 167 -4.11 7.31 3.82
N LYS A 168 -3.14 6.96 4.67
CA LYS A 168 -3.04 7.45 6.05
C LYS A 168 -1.59 7.33 6.54
N PRO A 169 -0.68 8.20 6.08
CA PRO A 169 0.76 8.03 6.32
C PRO A 169 1.15 8.10 7.80
N GLY A 170 0.41 8.86 8.63
CA GLY A 170 0.65 8.97 10.07
C GLY A 170 -0.27 8.11 10.96
N GLY A 171 -1.09 7.24 10.37
CA GLY A 171 -2.07 6.42 11.10
C GLY A 171 -1.86 4.93 10.87
N GLY A 172 -2.33 4.11 11.80
CA GLY A 172 -2.34 2.65 11.63
C GLY A 172 -3.58 2.15 10.87
N GLY A 173 -3.53 0.90 10.42
CA GLY A 173 -4.67 0.14 9.90
C GLY A 173 -5.91 0.21 10.80
N MET A 174 -7.09 0.15 10.19
CA MET A 174 -8.37 0.20 10.92
C MET A 174 -9.36 -0.73 10.27
N LEU A 175 -10.03 -1.55 11.07
CA LEU A 175 -11.09 -2.44 10.64
C LEU A 175 -12.25 -2.32 11.60
N LEU A 176 -13.44 -2.01 11.07
CA LEU A 176 -14.65 -1.86 11.87
C LEU A 176 -15.04 -3.21 12.49
N GLY A 177 -15.55 -3.19 13.72
CA GLY A 177 -15.95 -4.38 14.48
C GLY A 177 -16.98 -5.23 13.73
N GLN A 178 -17.87 -4.60 12.96
CA GLN A 178 -18.83 -5.28 12.09
C GLN A 178 -18.19 -6.19 11.03
N LYS A 179 -16.94 -5.89 10.63
CA LYS A 179 -16.16 -6.70 9.68
C LYS A 179 -15.25 -7.71 10.37
N ILE A 180 -15.18 -7.72 11.69
CA ILE A 180 -14.46 -8.73 12.47
C ILE A 180 -15.37 -9.95 12.63
N SER A 181 -15.38 -10.79 11.60
CA SER A 181 -15.98 -12.13 11.65
C SER A 181 -15.19 -13.05 12.59
N ASP A 182 -15.74 -14.21 12.93
CA ASP A 182 -15.07 -15.19 13.81
C ASP A 182 -13.68 -15.58 13.29
N ARG A 183 -13.56 -15.79 11.97
CA ARG A 183 -12.29 -16.09 11.33
C ARG A 183 -11.28 -14.92 11.40
N VAL A 184 -11.74 -13.67 11.25
CA VAL A 184 -10.84 -12.51 11.36
C VAL A 184 -10.39 -12.31 12.81
N ALA A 185 -11.32 -12.50 13.75
CA ALA A 185 -11.06 -12.47 15.20
C ALA A 185 -9.99 -13.49 15.59
N GLU A 186 -10.13 -14.74 15.15
CA GLU A 186 -9.18 -15.82 15.40
C GLU A 186 -7.81 -15.52 14.80
N MET A 187 -7.75 -15.15 13.51
CA MET A 187 -6.48 -14.86 12.83
C MET A 187 -5.71 -13.72 13.48
N ARG A 188 -6.39 -12.72 14.05
CA ARG A 188 -5.76 -11.51 14.60
C ARG A 188 -5.66 -11.51 16.12
N THR A 189 -6.13 -12.57 16.78
CA THR A 189 -6.23 -12.66 18.25
C THR A 189 -7.00 -11.46 18.82
N LEU A 190 -8.15 -11.16 18.22
CA LEU A 190 -9.02 -10.03 18.59
C LEU A 190 -10.41 -10.52 19.01
N PRO A 191 -11.09 -9.80 19.93
CA PRO A 191 -12.49 -10.06 20.22
C PRO A 191 -13.38 -9.70 19.02
N LYS A 192 -14.37 -10.56 18.74
CA LYS A 192 -15.37 -10.34 17.69
C LYS A 192 -16.15 -9.05 17.95
N GLY A 193 -16.46 -8.31 16.89
CA GLY A 193 -17.35 -7.15 16.98
C GLY A 193 -16.71 -5.86 17.52
N ILE A 194 -15.44 -5.89 17.93
CA ILE A 194 -14.73 -4.70 18.43
C ILE A 194 -13.90 -4.08 17.32
N ASP A 195 -13.90 -2.74 17.21
CA ASP A 195 -13.06 -2.05 16.23
C ASP A 195 -11.57 -2.34 16.44
N GLN A 196 -10.88 -2.76 15.38
CA GLN A 196 -9.43 -2.88 15.37
C GLN A 196 -8.79 -1.54 15.00
N ARG A 197 -7.83 -1.11 15.81
CA ARG A 197 -6.99 0.07 15.55
C ARG A 197 -5.52 -0.30 15.70
N SER A 198 -4.80 -0.36 14.59
CA SER A 198 -3.36 -0.58 14.62
C SER A 198 -2.64 0.65 15.15
N ALA A 199 -1.53 0.44 15.83
CA ALA A 199 -0.59 1.48 16.23
C ALA A 199 -0.05 2.22 14.98
N CYS A 200 0.30 3.49 15.16
CA CYS A 200 0.87 4.34 14.11
C CYS A 200 2.39 4.14 13.91
N ARG A 201 3.06 3.52 14.89
CA ARG A 201 4.49 3.20 14.88
C ARG A 201 4.67 1.79 15.40
N HIS A 202 5.70 1.07 14.93
CA HIS A 202 5.95 -0.20 15.58
C HIS A 202 6.53 0.08 16.98
N PRO A 203 6.12 -0.68 18.01
CA PRO A 203 6.48 -0.40 19.40
C PRO A 203 7.96 -0.68 19.71
N ASP A 204 8.64 -1.42 18.84
CA ASP A 204 9.98 -1.96 19.00
C ASP A 204 11.06 -1.20 18.22
N TRP A 205 10.75 -0.02 17.67
CA TRP A 205 11.73 0.86 17.03
C TRP A 205 11.28 2.33 17.02
N THR A 206 12.21 3.21 17.29
CA THR A 206 11.97 4.68 17.30
C THR A 206 12.75 5.39 16.20
N GLY A 207 13.81 4.74 15.69
CA GLY A 207 14.68 5.29 14.65
C GLY A 207 15.24 4.22 13.72
N PRO A 208 16.11 4.62 12.78
CA PRO A 208 16.63 3.72 11.75
C PRO A 208 17.56 2.62 12.30
N ASP A 209 18.27 2.83 13.41
CA ASP A 209 19.11 1.79 14.01
C ASP A 209 18.27 0.63 14.57
N ASP A 210 17.14 0.96 15.20
CA ASP A 210 16.20 -0.04 15.67
C ASP A 210 15.50 -0.78 14.51
N LEU A 211 15.30 -0.10 13.36
CA LEU A 211 14.80 -0.75 12.13
C LEU A 211 15.77 -1.81 11.66
N GLU A 212 17.06 -1.50 11.64
CA GLU A 212 18.11 -2.39 11.19
C GLU A 212 18.07 -3.68 12.03
N ILE A 213 18.02 -3.53 13.36
CA ILE A 213 17.88 -4.67 14.29
C ILE A 213 16.63 -5.50 13.96
N LYS A 214 15.50 -4.84 13.67
CA LYS A 214 14.26 -5.54 13.31
C LYS A 214 14.37 -6.27 11.96
N ILE A 215 15.01 -5.66 10.97
CA ILE A 215 15.27 -6.28 9.67
C ILE A 215 16.19 -7.49 9.86
N LEU A 216 17.22 -7.39 10.69
CA LEU A 216 18.11 -8.50 11.03
C LEU A 216 17.35 -9.64 11.70
N GLU A 217 16.48 -9.36 12.66
CA GLU A 217 15.63 -10.38 13.29
C GLU A 217 14.76 -11.11 12.24
N LEU A 218 14.13 -10.38 11.31
CA LEU A 218 13.33 -10.98 10.24
C LEU A 218 14.18 -11.83 9.29
N ARG A 219 15.43 -11.42 9.01
CA ARG A 219 16.38 -12.23 8.24
C ARG A 219 16.70 -13.51 8.97
N GLU A 220 16.99 -13.47 10.27
CA GLU A 220 17.25 -14.67 11.07
C GLU A 220 16.04 -15.62 11.08
N ILE A 221 14.83 -15.10 11.32
CA ILE A 221 13.58 -15.90 11.30
C ILE A 221 13.38 -16.63 9.96
N THR A 222 13.76 -15.97 8.86
CA THR A 222 13.63 -16.49 7.49
C THR A 222 14.88 -17.19 6.96
N GLY A 223 15.92 -17.36 7.79
CA GLY A 223 17.18 -17.97 7.40
C GLY A 223 17.89 -17.23 6.26
N TRP A 224 17.76 -15.90 6.19
CA TRP A 224 18.33 -15.04 5.14
C TRP A 224 17.86 -15.36 3.72
N GLU A 225 16.78 -16.11 3.57
CA GLU A 225 16.29 -16.52 2.26
C GLU A 225 15.52 -15.41 1.55
N LYS A 226 14.77 -14.60 2.30
CA LYS A 226 13.70 -13.77 1.76
C LYS A 226 14.15 -12.32 1.62
N PRO A 227 13.80 -11.64 0.52
CA PRO A 227 13.98 -10.20 0.43
C PRO A 227 13.01 -9.47 1.37
N ILE A 228 13.50 -8.36 1.91
CA ILE A 228 12.76 -7.50 2.84
C ILE A 228 12.70 -6.09 2.25
N TYR A 229 11.51 -5.53 2.19
CA TYR A 229 11.25 -4.16 1.73
C TYR A 229 10.72 -3.30 2.86
N VAL A 230 10.97 -2.00 2.77
CA VAL A 230 10.41 -1.02 3.70
C VAL A 230 9.39 -0.17 2.94
N LYS A 231 8.13 -0.23 3.37
CA LYS A 231 7.03 0.55 2.79
C LYS A 231 6.81 1.82 3.60
N ILE A 232 7.05 2.96 2.95
CA ILE A 232 6.88 4.30 3.52
C ILE A 232 5.70 5.02 2.88
N GLY A 233 5.03 5.88 3.65
CA GLY A 233 4.04 6.82 3.11
C GLY A 233 4.74 7.98 2.39
N GLY A 234 4.10 8.56 1.38
CA GLY A 234 4.63 9.71 0.63
C GLY A 234 4.53 11.03 1.40
N ALA A 235 4.99 11.09 2.65
CA ALA A 235 4.90 12.28 3.50
C ALA A 235 6.14 13.17 3.39
N ARG A 236 7.33 12.70 3.80
CA ARG A 236 8.61 13.40 3.64
C ARG A 236 9.57 12.51 2.86
N PRO A 237 9.35 12.28 1.55
CA PRO A 237 10.02 11.22 0.80
C PRO A 237 11.55 11.24 0.91
N TYR A 238 12.18 12.41 0.87
CA TYR A 238 13.63 12.55 1.03
C TYR A 238 14.13 11.98 2.37
N TYR A 239 13.54 12.42 3.47
CA TYR A 239 13.97 12.03 4.82
C TYR A 239 13.57 10.59 5.13
N ASP A 240 12.33 10.20 4.79
CA ASP A 240 11.81 8.88 5.06
C ASP A 240 12.59 7.80 4.28
N THR A 241 13.00 8.10 3.04
CA THR A 241 13.87 7.22 2.25
C THR A 241 15.28 7.14 2.82
N ALA A 242 15.86 8.26 3.27
CA ALA A 242 17.19 8.25 3.89
C ALA A 242 17.24 7.38 5.15
N LEU A 243 16.20 7.40 5.97
CA LEU A 243 16.07 6.53 7.14
C LEU A 243 15.91 5.06 6.74
N ALA A 244 15.09 4.77 5.73
CA ALA A 244 14.89 3.41 5.24
C ALA A 244 16.13 2.80 4.56
N VAL A 245 16.98 3.63 3.92
CA VAL A 245 18.23 3.18 3.28
C VAL A 245 19.35 2.96 4.29
N LYS A 246 19.33 3.68 5.42
CA LYS A 246 20.28 3.46 6.52
C LYS A 246 20.11 2.06 7.13
N ALA A 247 18.86 1.62 7.28
CA ALA A 247 18.50 0.34 7.88
C ALA A 247 18.69 -0.86 6.92
#